data_AF-A0A414JRZ0-F1
#
_entry.id   AF-A0A414JRZ0-F1
#
_cell.length_a   1.000
_cell.length_b   1.000
_cell.length_c   1.000
_cell.angle_alpha   90.00
_cell.angle_beta   90.00
_cell.angle_gamma   90.00
#
_symmetry.space_group_name_H-M   'P 1'
#
loop_
_entity.id
_entity.type
_entity.pdbx_description
1 polymer ?
#
loop_
_entity_poly.entity_id
_entity_poly.type
_entity_poly.pdbx_seq_one_letter_code
_entity_poly.pdbx_strand_id
1 'polypeptide(L)'
;MKIKMNIKRMVVGLMTVSICCGCADLSEDLTGQPTSDKFFKTIVDFNSYISGAYTPLVKLYGEDAPYVACAGAEDVCTPVVRWKGFEQVNINTVGNPEEVTDILWNNCYSSISACNTTIELVAQNTNLTAEELSPIDGEAKFLRAFGYFQLVRWFGEVPLLTEANQKNASVEPQAAIADIYKQIVVDLQSAETTLPSKREDRTRPTSWTAKSLLAKVYLTMAGFPLNDTSCYALARDKAGEVINEKVYSLERHFFDLWLYDNRQTNSEFIFTLYGNSISRTGGYQFRATRPDANGEGGWADWTSDSRFFDMFPKGDGSRVKGTFYLTMIDGTPWEQTNTAQPT
;
A
#
# COMPACT_ATOMS: atom_id res chain seq x y z
N MET A 1 16.46 -80.32 36.01
CA MET A 1 15.12 -80.75 35.56
C MET A 1 14.26 -79.49 35.40
N LYS A 2 13.69 -79.27 34.20
CA LYS A 2 13.14 -77.98 33.73
C LYS A 2 11.97 -77.47 34.60
N ILE A 3 12.07 -76.26 35.12
CA ILE A 3 10.96 -75.53 35.77
C ILE A 3 10.06 -74.98 34.67
N LYS A 4 8.80 -75.46 34.62
CA LYS A 4 7.76 -74.95 33.71
C LYS A 4 7.33 -73.55 34.17
N MET A 5 7.76 -72.52 33.46
CA MET A 5 7.26 -71.15 33.66
C MET A 5 5.87 -71.03 33.04
N ASN A 6 4.89 -70.64 33.85
CA ASN A 6 3.47 -70.65 33.53
C ASN A 6 3.10 -69.39 32.71
N ILE A 7 3.34 -69.44 31.39
CA ILE A 7 3.19 -68.32 30.41
C ILE A 7 1.79 -67.67 30.42
N LYS A 8 0.74 -68.36 30.90
CA LYS A 8 -0.63 -67.83 30.90
C LYS A 8 -0.87 -66.64 31.84
N ARG A 9 -0.06 -66.44 32.89
CA ARG A 9 -0.23 -65.29 33.82
C ARG A 9 0.51 -64.02 33.39
N MET A 10 1.44 -64.12 32.43
CA MET A 10 2.21 -62.95 31.95
C MET A 10 1.49 -62.21 30.81
N VAL A 11 0.59 -62.88 30.10
CA VAL A 11 -0.19 -62.28 28.99
C VAL A 11 -1.36 -61.43 29.49
N VAL A 12 -1.90 -61.72 30.68
CA VAL A 12 -3.02 -60.95 31.26
C VAL A 12 -2.54 -59.65 31.94
N GLY A 13 -1.27 -59.58 32.36
CA GLY A 13 -0.69 -58.35 32.93
C GLY A 13 -0.22 -57.33 31.90
N LEU A 14 0.07 -57.77 30.66
CA LEU A 14 0.49 -56.86 29.58
C LEU A 14 -0.67 -56.31 28.74
N MET A 15 -1.87 -56.85 28.89
CA MET A 15 -3.05 -56.43 28.10
C MET A 15 -3.88 -55.33 28.79
N THR A 16 -3.59 -55.01 30.05
CA THR A 16 -4.33 -54.00 30.85
C THR A 16 -3.70 -52.60 30.81
N VAL A 17 -2.57 -52.41 30.13
CA VAL A 17 -1.89 -51.10 30.02
C VAL A 17 -2.13 -50.42 28.65
N SER A 18 -2.72 -51.11 27.66
CA SER A 18 -2.95 -50.55 26.32
C SER A 18 -4.32 -49.91 26.08
N ILE A 19 -5.13 -49.63 27.12
CA ILE A 19 -6.49 -49.08 26.94
C ILE A 19 -6.66 -47.63 27.46
N CYS A 20 -5.61 -46.99 28.00
CA CYS A 20 -5.72 -45.60 28.50
C CYS A 20 -5.18 -44.51 27.55
N CYS A 21 -5.03 -44.79 26.25
CA CYS A 21 -4.62 -43.79 25.26
C CYS A 21 -5.60 -43.78 24.08
N GLY A 22 -6.84 -43.38 24.34
CA GLY A 22 -7.85 -43.16 23.30
C GLY A 22 -8.84 -42.11 23.78
N CYS A 23 -8.87 -40.99 23.06
CA CYS A 23 -9.67 -39.79 23.31
C CYS A 23 -9.06 -38.80 24.32
N ALA A 24 -7.85 -38.30 24.03
CA ALA A 24 -7.58 -36.90 24.34
C ALA A 24 -8.40 -36.07 23.34
N ASP A 25 -9.30 -35.22 23.84
CA ASP A 25 -9.95 -34.22 22.99
C ASP A 25 -8.86 -33.21 22.57
N LEU A 26 -8.45 -33.33 21.31
CA LEU A 26 -7.45 -32.47 20.66
C LEU A 26 -8.11 -31.22 20.06
N SER A 27 -9.34 -30.89 20.45
CA SER A 27 -9.90 -29.57 20.18
C SER A 27 -9.16 -28.53 21.03
N GLU A 28 -8.06 -28.01 20.50
CA GLU A 28 -7.38 -26.85 21.06
C GLU A 28 -8.37 -25.67 20.96
N ASP A 29 -8.92 -25.24 22.10
CA ASP A 29 -9.71 -24.00 22.14
C ASP A 29 -8.73 -22.85 21.96
N LEU A 30 -8.55 -22.42 20.70
CA LEU A 30 -7.75 -21.27 20.31
C LEU A 30 -8.41 -19.97 20.80
N THR A 31 -8.57 -19.83 22.11
CA THR A 31 -9.21 -18.70 22.80
C THR A 31 -8.52 -17.35 22.55
N GLY A 32 -7.36 -17.35 21.89
CA GLY A 32 -6.63 -16.15 21.47
C GLY A 32 -6.42 -15.99 19.96
N GLN A 33 -6.86 -16.92 19.10
CA GLN A 33 -6.76 -16.77 17.64
C GLN A 33 -8.14 -16.46 17.07
N PRO A 34 -8.30 -15.37 16.28
CA PRO A 34 -9.54 -15.13 15.54
C PRO A 34 -9.67 -16.21 14.46
N THR A 35 -10.39 -17.28 14.77
CA THR A 35 -10.81 -18.27 13.76
C THR A 35 -12.02 -17.72 13.01
N SER A 36 -12.17 -18.05 11.73
CA SER A 36 -13.23 -17.50 10.87
C SER A 36 -14.65 -17.83 11.33
N ASP A 37 -14.82 -18.87 12.15
CA ASP A 37 -16.08 -19.26 12.80
C ASP A 37 -16.42 -18.41 14.05
N LYS A 38 -15.41 -17.81 14.69
CA LYS A 38 -15.57 -16.96 15.87
C LYS A 38 -15.51 -15.46 15.54
N PHE A 39 -14.79 -15.09 14.49
CA PHE A 39 -14.58 -13.72 14.00
C PHE A 39 -15.46 -13.46 12.75
N PHE A 40 -15.69 -12.20 12.36
CA PHE A 40 -16.57 -11.83 11.21
C PHE A 40 -18.08 -11.99 11.41
N LYS A 41 -18.57 -11.72 12.62
CA LYS A 41 -20.02 -11.71 12.91
C LYS A 41 -20.62 -10.32 12.82
N THR A 42 -19.79 -9.30 13.01
CA THR A 42 -20.21 -7.89 13.03
C THR A 42 -19.42 -7.06 12.03
N ILE A 43 -19.97 -5.91 11.65
CA ILE A 43 -19.28 -4.96 10.77
C ILE A 43 -17.99 -4.42 11.41
N VAL A 44 -17.88 -4.44 12.74
CA VAL A 44 -16.67 -4.03 13.47
C VAL A 44 -15.54 -5.03 13.25
N ASP A 45 -15.83 -6.33 13.19
CA ASP A 45 -14.84 -7.37 12.92
C ASP A 45 -14.24 -7.18 11.51
N PHE A 46 -15.09 -6.96 10.51
CA PHE A 46 -14.68 -6.68 9.14
C PHE A 46 -13.85 -5.39 9.04
N ASN A 47 -14.30 -4.31 9.69
CA ASN A 47 -13.56 -3.05 9.70
C ASN A 47 -12.19 -3.17 10.36
N SER A 48 -12.08 -4.00 11.40
CA SER A 48 -10.81 -4.27 12.08
C SER A 48 -9.87 -5.05 11.18
N TYR A 49 -10.38 -6.07 10.48
CA TYR A 49 -9.58 -6.89 9.58
C TYR A 49 -9.08 -6.11 8.36
N ILE A 50 -9.97 -5.38 7.67
CA ILE A 50 -9.59 -4.63 6.46
C ILE A 50 -8.60 -3.50 6.77
N SER A 51 -8.59 -2.97 8.01
CA SER A 51 -7.56 -2.01 8.44
C SER A 51 -6.14 -2.59 8.33
N GLY A 52 -5.99 -3.91 8.46
CA GLY A 52 -4.72 -4.62 8.25
C GLY A 52 -4.20 -4.49 6.81
N ALA A 53 -5.08 -4.37 5.81
CA ALA A 53 -4.68 -4.23 4.40
C ALA A 53 -4.02 -2.87 4.11
N TYR A 54 -4.25 -1.84 4.94
CA TYR A 54 -3.63 -0.52 4.78
C TYR A 54 -2.20 -0.46 5.32
N THR A 55 -1.89 -1.23 6.37
CA THR A 55 -0.58 -1.13 7.04
C THR A 55 0.60 -1.32 6.08
N PRO A 56 0.61 -2.35 5.20
CA PRO A 56 1.67 -2.49 4.21
C PRO A 56 1.80 -1.29 3.26
N LEU A 57 0.67 -0.67 2.88
CA LEU A 57 0.67 0.50 2.01
C LEU A 57 1.22 1.74 2.73
N VAL A 58 0.87 1.94 4.01
CA VAL A 58 1.45 3.02 4.82
C VAL A 58 2.96 2.82 4.94
N LYS A 59 3.44 1.59 5.15
CA LYS A 59 4.88 1.30 5.21
C LYS A 59 5.58 1.61 3.91
N LEU A 60 4.98 1.23 2.77
CA LEU A 60 5.53 1.48 1.45
C LEU A 60 5.86 2.97 1.20
N TYR A 61 5.04 3.90 1.71
CA TYR A 61 5.25 5.34 1.51
C TYR A 61 5.81 6.07 2.74
N GLY A 62 5.69 5.50 3.93
CA GLY A 62 6.04 6.13 5.21
C GLY A 62 7.42 5.77 5.76
N GLU A 63 7.98 4.64 5.34
CA GLU A 63 9.31 4.16 5.75
C GLU A 63 10.41 4.64 4.78
N ASP A 64 11.59 4.02 4.84
CA ASP A 64 12.80 4.33 4.07
C ASP A 64 12.67 3.92 2.58
N ALA A 65 11.67 4.50 1.92
CA ALA A 65 11.34 4.28 0.52
C ALA A 65 11.03 5.56 -0.29
N PRO A 66 11.76 6.69 -0.11
CA PRO A 66 11.54 7.94 -0.87
C PRO A 66 11.58 7.73 -2.39
N TYR A 67 12.41 6.79 -2.83
CA TYR A 67 12.56 6.42 -4.23
C TYR A 67 11.30 5.83 -4.86
N VAL A 68 10.35 5.26 -4.08
CA VAL A 68 9.11 4.71 -4.63
C VAL A 68 8.28 5.79 -5.33
N ALA A 69 8.43 7.05 -4.91
CA ALA A 69 7.73 8.18 -5.50
C ALA A 69 8.49 8.85 -6.67
N CYS A 70 9.83 8.85 -6.64
CA CYS A 70 10.64 9.72 -7.51
C CYS A 70 11.68 8.97 -8.38
N ALA A 71 11.84 7.65 -8.23
CA ALA A 71 12.83 6.90 -8.99
C ALA A 71 12.63 7.05 -10.50
N GLY A 72 13.70 7.44 -11.20
CA GLY A 72 13.67 7.57 -12.65
C GLY A 72 13.03 8.85 -13.20
N ALA A 73 12.58 9.77 -12.34
CA ALA A 73 11.93 11.01 -12.75
C ALA A 73 12.91 12.20 -12.93
N GLU A 74 14.20 12.01 -12.64
CA GLU A 74 15.26 13.04 -12.72
C GLU A 74 14.95 14.33 -11.92
N ASP A 75 14.09 14.26 -10.91
CA ASP A 75 13.67 15.39 -10.07
C ASP A 75 14.43 15.46 -8.74
N VAL A 76 14.94 14.32 -8.26
CA VAL A 76 15.67 14.18 -7.00
C VAL A 76 17.08 13.62 -7.20
N CYS A 77 17.98 14.01 -6.32
CA CYS A 77 19.33 13.47 -6.16
C CYS A 77 19.53 12.95 -4.74
N THR A 78 20.53 12.10 -4.55
CA THR A 78 20.92 11.54 -3.27
C THR A 78 22.45 11.41 -3.15
N PRO A 79 23.06 11.94 -2.08
CA PRO A 79 24.46 11.64 -1.76
C PRO A 79 24.63 10.24 -1.14
N VAL A 80 23.54 9.56 -0.80
CA VAL A 80 23.56 8.27 -0.10
C VAL A 80 23.93 7.15 -1.08
N VAL A 81 25.11 6.56 -0.90
CA VAL A 81 25.65 5.50 -1.77
C VAL A 81 24.67 4.33 -1.95
N ARG A 82 23.93 3.97 -0.89
CA ARG A 82 22.89 2.92 -0.92
C ARG A 82 21.86 3.14 -2.02
N TRP A 83 21.51 4.40 -2.31
CA TRP A 83 20.43 4.82 -3.21
C TRP A 83 20.89 5.42 -4.54
N LYS A 84 22.21 5.52 -4.77
CA LYS A 84 22.77 6.28 -5.91
C LYS A 84 22.30 5.82 -7.29
N GLY A 85 21.95 4.53 -7.44
CA GLY A 85 21.47 3.98 -8.70
C GLY A 85 20.11 4.50 -9.19
N PHE A 86 19.32 5.15 -8.32
CA PHE A 86 18.03 5.71 -8.72
C PHE A 86 18.16 6.97 -9.59
N GLU A 87 19.20 7.80 -9.37
CA GLU A 87 19.52 8.94 -10.25
C GLU A 87 19.84 8.48 -11.67
N GLN A 88 20.40 7.29 -11.80
CA GLN A 88 20.81 6.71 -13.09
C GLN A 88 19.67 5.95 -13.78
N VAL A 89 18.47 5.95 -13.19
CA VAL A 89 17.30 5.19 -13.66
C VAL A 89 17.64 3.69 -13.85
N ASN A 90 18.57 3.18 -13.02
CA ASN A 90 19.07 1.82 -13.16
C ASN A 90 19.12 1.14 -11.80
N ILE A 91 18.07 0.38 -11.50
CA ILE A 91 17.93 -0.36 -10.24
C ILE A 91 19.10 -1.32 -9.97
N ASN A 92 19.76 -1.85 -11.02
CA ASN A 92 20.90 -2.76 -10.84
C ASN A 92 22.17 -2.05 -10.32
N THR A 93 22.15 -0.72 -10.25
CA THR A 93 23.26 0.11 -9.76
C THR A 93 23.05 0.65 -8.36
N VAL A 94 21.91 0.34 -7.71
CA VAL A 94 21.73 0.64 -6.29
C VAL A 94 22.55 -0.35 -5.44
N GLY A 95 22.97 0.07 -4.24
CA GLY A 95 23.88 -0.73 -3.42
C GLY A 95 23.29 -2.06 -2.94
N ASN A 96 21.96 -2.13 -2.81
CA ASN A 96 21.22 -3.34 -2.51
C ASN A 96 19.86 -3.33 -3.26
N PRO A 97 19.79 -3.84 -4.49
CA PRO A 97 18.57 -3.83 -5.30
C PRO A 97 17.43 -4.64 -4.67
N GLU A 98 17.76 -5.75 -4.00
CA GLU A 98 16.79 -6.66 -3.38
C GLU A 98 15.99 -5.95 -2.29
N GLU A 99 16.66 -5.14 -1.47
CA GLU A 99 16.01 -4.33 -0.43
C GLU A 99 14.91 -3.42 -0.99
N VAL A 100 15.13 -2.83 -2.16
CA VAL A 100 14.14 -1.98 -2.82
C VAL A 100 12.97 -2.79 -3.35
N THR A 101 13.28 -3.84 -4.10
CA THR A 101 12.27 -4.64 -4.78
C THR A 101 11.42 -5.41 -3.76
N ASP A 102 12.01 -5.87 -2.67
CA ASP A 102 11.34 -6.61 -1.60
C ASP A 102 10.36 -5.72 -0.84
N ILE A 103 10.71 -4.45 -0.56
CA ILE A 103 9.77 -3.52 0.10
C ILE A 103 8.53 -3.31 -0.75
N LEU A 104 8.70 -3.05 -2.06
CA LEU A 104 7.59 -2.87 -3.00
C LEU A 104 6.75 -4.15 -3.13
N TRP A 105 7.41 -5.27 -3.42
CA TRP A 105 6.78 -6.56 -3.69
C TRP A 105 6.03 -7.07 -2.45
N ASN A 106 6.71 -7.18 -1.32
CA ASN A 106 6.15 -7.79 -0.12
C ASN A 106 5.02 -6.95 0.47
N ASN A 107 5.12 -5.62 0.48
CA ASN A 107 4.05 -4.78 1.00
C ASN A 107 2.80 -4.84 0.10
N CYS A 108 2.96 -4.80 -1.23
CA CYS A 108 1.83 -4.91 -2.15
C CYS A 108 1.15 -6.28 -2.03
N TYR A 109 1.90 -7.38 -2.08
CA TYR A 109 1.31 -8.73 -1.95
C TYR A 109 0.72 -9.00 -0.57
N SER A 110 1.29 -8.44 0.51
CA SER A 110 0.68 -8.52 1.85
C SER A 110 -0.67 -7.82 1.90
N SER A 111 -0.78 -6.62 1.31
CA SER A 111 -2.06 -5.90 1.20
C SER A 111 -3.07 -6.68 0.36
N ILE A 112 -2.65 -7.18 -0.80
CA ILE A 112 -3.49 -7.99 -1.71
C ILE A 112 -3.99 -9.26 -1.01
N SER A 113 -3.14 -9.95 -0.24
CA SER A 113 -3.52 -11.16 0.50
C SER A 113 -4.64 -10.88 1.51
N ALA A 114 -4.51 -9.79 2.29
CA ALA A 114 -5.54 -9.35 3.22
C ALA A 114 -6.85 -8.96 2.49
N CYS A 115 -6.75 -8.34 1.32
CA CYS A 115 -7.91 -8.00 0.50
C CYS A 115 -8.62 -9.26 -0.04
N ASN A 116 -7.88 -10.24 -0.56
CA ASN A 116 -8.44 -11.49 -1.07
C ASN A 116 -9.19 -12.25 0.03
N THR A 117 -8.59 -12.36 1.21
CA THR A 117 -9.24 -13.00 2.36
C THR A 117 -10.49 -12.21 2.78
N THR A 118 -10.45 -10.88 2.78
CA THR A 118 -11.64 -10.06 3.08
C THR A 118 -12.77 -10.32 2.08
N ILE A 119 -12.46 -10.35 0.78
CA ILE A 119 -13.45 -10.58 -0.29
C ILE A 119 -14.08 -11.98 -0.14
N GLU A 120 -13.28 -13.00 0.15
CA GLU A 120 -13.79 -14.35 0.40
C GLU A 120 -14.71 -14.40 1.63
N LEU A 121 -14.30 -13.77 2.73
CA LEU A 121 -15.08 -13.74 3.97
C LEU A 121 -16.39 -12.96 3.82
N VAL A 122 -16.39 -11.87 3.05
CA VAL A 122 -17.62 -11.14 2.70
C VAL A 122 -18.57 -12.06 1.92
N ALA A 123 -18.06 -12.77 0.91
CA ALA A 123 -18.87 -13.65 0.06
C ALA A 123 -19.47 -14.84 0.82
N GLN A 124 -18.79 -15.34 1.86
CA GLN A 124 -19.24 -16.46 2.68
C GLN A 124 -20.09 -16.03 3.89
N ASN A 125 -20.19 -14.73 4.17
CA ASN A 125 -20.87 -14.25 5.36
C ASN A 125 -22.39 -14.44 5.25
N THR A 126 -22.99 -14.94 6.33
CA THR A 126 -24.45 -15.12 6.44
C THR A 126 -25.06 -14.35 7.61
N ASN A 127 -24.25 -13.61 8.37
CA ASN A 127 -24.67 -12.88 9.56
C ASN A 127 -25.07 -11.43 9.27
N LEU A 128 -24.48 -10.84 8.24
CA LEU A 128 -24.70 -9.45 7.82
C LEU A 128 -25.36 -9.39 6.45
N THR A 129 -26.06 -8.29 6.19
CA THR A 129 -26.70 -8.06 4.88
C THR A 129 -25.67 -7.73 3.80
N ALA A 130 -26.07 -7.91 2.54
CA ALA A 130 -25.23 -7.52 1.40
C ALA A 130 -24.95 -6.01 1.40
N GLU A 131 -25.92 -5.20 1.82
CA GLU A 131 -25.80 -3.75 1.94
C GLU A 131 -24.76 -3.35 3.01
N GLU A 132 -24.72 -4.02 4.16
CA GLU A 132 -23.74 -3.76 5.21
C GLU A 132 -22.32 -4.14 4.78
N LEU A 133 -22.17 -5.20 3.99
CA LEU A 133 -20.87 -5.70 3.54
C LEU A 133 -20.35 -5.03 2.26
N SER A 134 -21.23 -4.42 1.46
CA SER A 134 -20.89 -3.80 0.18
C SER A 134 -19.73 -2.78 0.29
N PRO A 135 -19.71 -1.85 1.27
CA PRO A 135 -18.58 -0.95 1.45
C PRO A 135 -17.25 -1.64 1.79
N ILE A 136 -17.29 -2.78 2.49
CA ILE A 136 -16.10 -3.56 2.87
C ILE A 136 -15.52 -4.26 1.64
N ASP A 137 -16.38 -4.87 0.82
CA ASP A 137 -15.98 -5.48 -0.45
C ASP A 137 -15.40 -4.44 -1.41
N GLY A 138 -16.04 -3.28 -1.55
CA GLY A 138 -15.53 -2.17 -2.35
C GLY A 138 -14.17 -1.66 -1.88
N GLU A 139 -13.97 -1.58 -0.58
CA GLU A 139 -12.71 -1.15 0.02
C GLU A 139 -11.58 -2.16 -0.24
N ALA A 140 -11.85 -3.47 -0.06
CA ALA A 140 -10.89 -4.52 -0.36
C ALA A 140 -10.51 -4.56 -1.86
N LYS A 141 -11.49 -4.42 -2.76
CA LYS A 141 -11.24 -4.38 -4.21
C LYS A 141 -10.45 -3.14 -4.61
N PHE A 142 -10.77 -1.97 -4.06
CA PHE A 142 -9.98 -0.76 -4.29
C PHE A 142 -8.52 -0.94 -3.88
N LEU A 143 -8.26 -1.47 -2.68
CA LEU A 143 -6.90 -1.67 -2.18
C LEU A 143 -6.14 -2.72 -2.99
N ARG A 144 -6.80 -3.82 -3.40
CA ARG A 144 -6.22 -4.82 -4.28
C ARG A 144 -5.83 -4.22 -5.64
N ALA A 145 -6.72 -3.45 -6.25
CA ALA A 145 -6.45 -2.73 -7.48
C ALA A 145 -5.30 -1.72 -7.32
N PHE A 146 -5.25 -1.00 -6.20
CA PHE A 146 -4.16 -0.07 -5.89
C PHE A 146 -2.81 -0.80 -5.80
N GLY A 147 -2.76 -1.94 -5.10
CA GLY A 147 -1.55 -2.78 -4.98
C GLY A 147 -1.07 -3.31 -6.34
N TYR A 148 -1.98 -3.90 -7.13
CA TYR A 148 -1.64 -4.36 -8.48
C TYR A 148 -1.18 -3.21 -9.39
N PHE A 149 -1.79 -2.03 -9.26
CA PHE A 149 -1.38 -0.87 -10.04
C PHE A 149 0.01 -0.35 -9.67
N GLN A 150 0.48 -0.56 -8.43
CA GLN A 150 1.90 -0.33 -8.11
C GLN A 150 2.76 -1.42 -8.76
N LEU A 151 2.44 -2.70 -8.54
CA LEU A 151 3.23 -3.83 -9.03
C LEU A 151 3.45 -3.80 -10.54
N VAL A 152 2.39 -3.63 -11.33
CA VAL A 152 2.47 -3.69 -12.80
C VAL A 152 3.31 -2.55 -13.40
N ARG A 153 3.35 -1.38 -12.75
CA ARG A 153 4.14 -0.22 -13.23
C ARG A 153 5.63 -0.35 -12.88
N TRP A 154 5.96 -1.09 -11.83
CA TRP A 154 7.34 -1.32 -11.39
C TRP A 154 7.95 -2.58 -12.02
N PHE A 155 7.19 -3.66 -12.09
CA PHE A 155 7.70 -4.99 -12.46
C PHE A 155 7.18 -5.50 -13.81
N GLY A 156 6.14 -4.88 -14.36
CA GLY A 156 5.45 -5.41 -15.53
C GLY A 156 4.64 -6.65 -15.16
N GLU A 157 5.05 -7.81 -15.66
CA GLU A 157 4.35 -9.08 -15.43
C GLU A 157 4.60 -9.60 -14.01
N VAL A 158 3.52 -9.90 -13.29
CA VAL A 158 3.56 -10.41 -11.91
C VAL A 158 2.47 -11.48 -11.70
N PRO A 159 2.59 -12.39 -10.72
CA PRO A 159 1.53 -13.35 -10.42
C PRO A 159 0.20 -12.67 -10.05
N LEU A 160 -0.88 -13.07 -10.73
CA LEU A 160 -2.23 -12.56 -10.48
C LEU A 160 -2.96 -13.46 -9.48
N LEU A 161 -2.80 -13.13 -8.20
CA LEU A 161 -3.34 -13.87 -7.06
C LEU A 161 -4.64 -13.23 -6.57
N THR A 162 -5.78 -13.81 -6.93
CA THR A 162 -7.11 -13.34 -6.48
C THR A 162 -7.76 -14.22 -5.42
N GLU A 163 -7.14 -15.36 -5.10
CA GLU A 163 -7.63 -16.31 -4.09
C GLU A 163 -7.15 -15.95 -2.67
N ALA A 164 -7.97 -16.29 -1.67
CA ALA A 164 -7.67 -16.06 -0.26
C ALA A 164 -6.43 -16.84 0.20
N ASN A 165 -5.65 -16.25 1.10
CA ASN A 165 -4.38 -16.78 1.62
C ASN A 165 -3.30 -17.08 0.55
N GLN A 166 -3.59 -16.83 -0.73
CA GLN A 166 -2.64 -16.98 -1.84
C GLN A 166 -1.92 -18.34 -1.82
N LYS A 167 -2.63 -19.44 -1.57
CA LYS A 167 -2.04 -20.78 -1.39
C LYS A 167 -1.25 -21.26 -2.61
N ASN A 168 -1.57 -20.74 -3.79
CA ASN A 168 -0.91 -20.98 -5.06
C ASN A 168 0.26 -20.03 -5.35
N ALA A 169 0.60 -19.08 -4.47
CA ALA A 169 1.60 -18.04 -4.75
C ALA A 169 2.96 -18.58 -5.21
N SER A 170 3.38 -19.75 -4.73
CA SER A 170 4.68 -20.34 -5.08
C SER A 170 4.71 -21.02 -6.45
N VAL A 171 3.55 -21.26 -7.06
CA VAL A 171 3.42 -21.97 -8.34
C VAL A 171 2.65 -21.18 -9.40
N GLU A 172 2.04 -20.06 -9.03
CA GLU A 172 1.30 -19.21 -9.96
C GLU A 172 2.27 -18.51 -10.92
N PRO A 173 2.14 -18.68 -12.24
CA PRO A 173 2.98 -17.99 -13.20
C PRO A 173 2.69 -16.49 -13.22
N GLN A 174 3.63 -15.71 -13.75
CA GLN A 174 3.39 -14.30 -14.03
C GLN A 174 2.26 -14.17 -15.06
N ALA A 175 1.32 -13.27 -14.79
CA ALA A 175 0.24 -12.95 -15.72
C ALA A 175 0.70 -11.87 -16.70
N ALA A 176 0.12 -11.88 -17.91
CA ALA A 176 0.35 -10.82 -18.89
C ALA A 176 -0.09 -9.47 -18.32
N ILE A 177 0.61 -8.39 -18.70
CA ILE A 177 0.30 -7.02 -18.26
C ILE A 177 -1.19 -6.68 -18.51
N ALA A 178 -1.73 -7.08 -19.66
CA ALA A 178 -3.13 -6.83 -20.01
C ALA A 178 -4.12 -7.48 -19.03
N ASP A 179 -3.83 -8.69 -18.54
CA ASP A 179 -4.70 -9.39 -17.59
C ASP A 179 -4.66 -8.75 -16.20
N ILE A 180 -3.50 -8.25 -15.78
CA ILE A 180 -3.35 -7.49 -14.53
C ILE A 180 -4.17 -6.20 -14.60
N TYR A 181 -4.06 -5.43 -15.69
CA TYR A 181 -4.87 -4.22 -15.89
C TYR A 181 -6.36 -4.51 -15.96
N LYS A 182 -6.76 -5.63 -16.60
CA LYS A 182 -8.16 -6.08 -16.61
C LYS A 182 -8.69 -6.34 -15.20
N GLN A 183 -7.92 -7.01 -14.34
CA GLN A 183 -8.31 -7.23 -12.95
C GLN A 183 -8.41 -5.92 -12.17
N ILE A 184 -7.45 -5.00 -12.34
CA ILE A 184 -7.49 -3.66 -11.75
C ILE A 184 -8.78 -2.92 -12.14
N VAL A 185 -9.14 -2.92 -13.42
CA VAL A 185 -10.35 -2.24 -13.92
C VAL A 185 -11.61 -2.87 -13.33
N VAL A 186 -11.72 -4.20 -13.30
CA VAL A 186 -12.87 -4.90 -12.69
C VAL A 186 -13.05 -4.53 -11.23
N ASP A 187 -11.96 -4.55 -10.46
CA ASP A 187 -11.98 -4.22 -9.04
C ASP A 187 -12.38 -2.74 -8.81
N LEU A 188 -11.86 -1.80 -9.62
CA LEU A 188 -12.19 -0.38 -9.50
C LEU A 188 -13.62 -0.06 -9.96
N GLN A 189 -14.13 -0.72 -11.00
CA GLN A 189 -15.52 -0.60 -11.44
C GLN A 189 -16.48 -1.13 -10.37
N SER A 190 -16.13 -2.23 -9.70
CA SER A 190 -16.89 -2.69 -8.54
C SER A 190 -16.82 -1.66 -7.42
N ALA A 191 -15.62 -1.22 -7.04
CA ALA A 191 -15.40 -0.30 -5.93
C ALA A 191 -16.09 1.06 -6.13
N GLU A 192 -16.13 1.61 -7.34
CA GLU A 192 -16.85 2.88 -7.59
C GLU A 192 -18.36 2.78 -7.35
N THR A 193 -18.94 1.57 -7.42
CA THR A 193 -20.38 1.34 -7.19
C THR A 193 -20.70 0.93 -5.76
N THR A 194 -19.77 0.28 -5.06
CA THR A 194 -20.01 -0.27 -3.71
C THR A 194 -19.49 0.63 -2.59
N LEU A 195 -18.51 1.49 -2.86
CA LEU A 195 -18.01 2.46 -1.89
C LEU A 195 -19.00 3.62 -1.69
N PRO A 196 -19.14 4.13 -0.45
CA PRO A 196 -19.92 5.33 -0.19
C PRO A 196 -19.23 6.56 -0.82
N SER A 197 -20.04 7.56 -1.19
CA SER A 197 -19.55 8.83 -1.75
C SER A 197 -18.93 9.76 -0.71
N LYS A 198 -19.19 9.52 0.58
CA LYS A 198 -18.62 10.26 1.70
C LYS A 198 -18.28 9.33 2.85
N ARG A 199 -17.16 9.60 3.52
CA ARG A 199 -16.77 8.97 4.79
C ARG A 199 -16.27 10.05 5.75
N GLU A 200 -16.51 9.84 7.04
CA GLU A 200 -15.92 10.68 8.10
C GLU A 200 -14.41 10.46 8.19
N ASP A 201 -13.98 9.19 8.07
CA ASP A 201 -12.58 8.83 7.98
C ASP A 201 -12.07 9.01 6.55
N ARG A 202 -11.30 10.08 6.34
CA ARG A 202 -10.70 10.45 5.05
C ARG A 202 -9.53 9.56 4.64
N THR A 203 -9.07 8.65 5.51
CA THR A 203 -8.07 7.64 5.16
C THR A 203 -8.66 6.44 4.42
N ARG A 204 -9.99 6.37 4.32
CA ARG A 204 -10.69 5.30 3.65
C ARG A 204 -11.22 5.74 2.29
N PRO A 205 -11.16 4.88 1.26
CA PRO A 205 -11.57 5.24 -0.08
C PRO A 205 -13.08 5.47 -0.14
N THR A 206 -13.45 6.44 -0.97
CA THR A 206 -14.84 6.69 -1.38
C THR A 206 -15.04 6.23 -2.82
N SER A 207 -16.28 6.27 -3.32
CA SER A 207 -16.51 6.06 -4.75
C SER A 207 -15.73 7.06 -5.61
N TRP A 208 -15.53 8.30 -5.15
CA TRP A 208 -14.70 9.29 -5.85
C TRP A 208 -13.22 8.92 -5.87
N THR A 209 -12.73 8.29 -4.81
CA THR A 209 -11.38 7.73 -4.77
C THR A 209 -11.19 6.65 -5.84
N ALA A 210 -12.14 5.71 -5.93
CA ALA A 210 -12.11 4.65 -6.95
C ALA A 210 -12.16 5.22 -8.38
N LYS A 211 -13.06 6.19 -8.64
CA LYS A 211 -13.15 6.90 -9.92
C LYS A 211 -11.84 7.61 -10.28
N SER A 212 -11.24 8.32 -9.33
CA SER A 212 -9.99 9.04 -9.55
C SER A 212 -8.84 8.11 -9.92
N LEU A 213 -8.73 6.97 -9.23
CA LEU A 213 -7.73 5.95 -9.56
C LEU A 213 -8.03 5.28 -10.90
N LEU A 214 -9.30 4.99 -11.19
CA LEU A 214 -9.71 4.39 -12.47
C LEU A 214 -9.40 5.30 -13.66
N ALA A 215 -9.58 6.61 -13.51
CA ALA A 215 -9.16 7.59 -14.52
C ALA A 215 -7.65 7.52 -14.80
N LYS A 216 -6.82 7.43 -13.73
CA LYS A 216 -5.37 7.29 -13.85
C LYS A 216 -4.95 5.96 -14.48
N VAL A 217 -5.65 4.88 -14.13
CA VAL A 217 -5.43 3.54 -14.71
C VAL A 217 -5.72 3.58 -16.21
N TYR A 218 -6.88 4.09 -16.64
CA TYR A 218 -7.20 4.21 -18.06
C TYR A 218 -6.19 5.09 -18.81
N LEU A 219 -5.77 6.22 -18.23
CA LEU A 219 -4.76 7.06 -18.87
C LEU A 219 -3.43 6.32 -19.06
N THR A 220 -3.07 5.46 -18.10
CA THR A 220 -1.86 4.64 -18.17
C THR A 220 -1.99 3.54 -19.22
N MET A 221 -3.14 2.86 -19.27
CA MET A 221 -3.45 1.84 -20.29
C MET A 221 -3.42 2.40 -21.72
N ALA A 222 -3.75 3.69 -21.89
CA ALA A 222 -3.67 4.36 -23.18
C ALA A 222 -2.23 4.56 -23.69
N GLY A 223 -1.24 4.57 -22.78
CA GLY A 223 0.17 4.64 -23.09
C GLY A 223 0.89 3.29 -23.04
N PHE A 224 2.22 3.33 -23.07
CA PHE A 224 3.05 2.13 -22.96
C PHE A 224 2.81 1.39 -21.61
N PRO A 225 2.80 0.05 -21.58
CA PRO A 225 3.04 -0.87 -22.70
C PRO A 225 1.79 -1.26 -23.50
N LEU A 226 0.59 -0.99 -23.00
CA LEU A 226 -0.66 -1.47 -23.61
C LEU A 226 -1.06 -0.71 -24.87
N ASN A 227 -0.77 0.59 -24.92
CA ASN A 227 -1.06 1.49 -26.04
C ASN A 227 -2.54 1.47 -26.47
N ASP A 228 -3.47 1.24 -25.55
CA ASP A 228 -4.90 1.20 -25.83
C ASP A 228 -5.49 2.61 -25.85
N THR A 229 -5.32 3.29 -26.99
CA THR A 229 -5.77 4.68 -27.17
C THR A 229 -7.28 4.89 -26.92
N SER A 230 -8.11 3.84 -26.93
CA SER A 230 -9.53 3.96 -26.56
C SER A 230 -9.72 4.37 -25.10
N CYS A 231 -8.76 4.03 -24.23
CA CYS A 231 -8.77 4.38 -22.82
C CYS A 231 -8.62 5.88 -22.54
N TYR A 232 -8.16 6.70 -23.50
CA TYR A 232 -8.11 8.17 -23.30
C TYR A 232 -9.51 8.76 -23.05
N ALA A 233 -10.52 8.29 -23.77
CA ALA A 233 -11.90 8.76 -23.57
C ALA A 233 -12.43 8.33 -22.20
N LEU A 234 -12.18 7.07 -21.81
CA LEU A 234 -12.57 6.54 -20.50
C LEU A 234 -11.89 7.31 -19.35
N ALA A 235 -10.61 7.62 -19.49
CA ALA A 235 -9.87 8.43 -18.52
C ALA A 235 -10.46 9.83 -18.35
N ARG A 236 -10.72 10.52 -19.48
CA ARG A 236 -11.35 11.85 -19.49
C ARG A 236 -12.71 11.81 -18.81
N ASP A 237 -13.57 10.85 -19.19
CA ASP A 237 -14.95 10.80 -18.71
C ASP A 237 -14.97 10.51 -17.21
N LYS A 238 -14.16 9.57 -16.75
CA LYS A 238 -14.07 9.21 -15.32
C LYS A 238 -13.49 10.35 -14.47
N ALA A 239 -12.46 11.05 -14.94
CA ALA A 239 -11.96 12.26 -14.28
C ALA A 239 -13.01 13.39 -14.29
N GLY A 240 -13.75 13.52 -15.38
CA GLY A 240 -14.84 14.48 -15.54
C GLY A 240 -15.95 14.29 -14.51
N GLU A 241 -16.31 13.04 -14.21
CA GLU A 241 -17.28 12.74 -13.13
C GLU A 241 -16.85 13.33 -11.78
N VAL A 242 -15.56 13.19 -11.42
CA VAL A 242 -15.03 13.70 -10.13
C VAL A 242 -14.98 15.23 -10.12
N ILE A 243 -14.49 15.84 -11.21
CA ILE A 243 -14.36 17.31 -11.32
C ILE A 243 -15.73 17.98 -11.31
N ASN A 244 -16.71 17.42 -12.03
CA ASN A 244 -18.04 18.03 -12.18
C ASN A 244 -18.87 17.98 -10.90
N GLU A 245 -18.64 17.00 -10.04
CA GLU A 245 -19.36 16.89 -8.75
C GLU A 245 -18.92 17.98 -7.76
N LYS A 246 -17.71 18.53 -7.91
CA LYS A 246 -17.16 19.59 -7.04
C LYS A 246 -17.09 19.20 -5.56
N VAL A 247 -16.86 17.90 -5.28
CA VAL A 247 -16.59 17.39 -3.91
C VAL A 247 -15.25 17.90 -3.38
N TYR A 248 -14.30 18.11 -4.29
CA TYR A 248 -12.94 18.58 -3.99
C TYR A 248 -12.69 19.93 -4.65
N SER A 249 -11.81 20.72 -4.05
CA SER A 249 -11.35 22.01 -4.59
C SER A 249 -9.85 22.14 -4.41
N LEU A 250 -9.21 22.87 -5.32
CA LEU A 250 -7.80 23.21 -5.15
C LEU A 250 -7.63 24.12 -3.92
N GLU A 251 -6.54 23.92 -3.19
CA GLU A 251 -6.16 24.87 -2.15
C GLU A 251 -5.86 26.24 -2.76
N ARG A 252 -6.20 27.30 -2.03
CA ARG A 252 -5.94 28.67 -2.50
C ARG A 252 -4.44 28.93 -2.63
N HIS A 253 -3.65 28.40 -1.69
CA HIS A 253 -2.21 28.50 -1.71
C HIS A 253 -1.61 27.10 -1.76
N PHE A 254 -0.73 26.86 -2.74
CA PHE A 254 -0.11 25.55 -2.94
C PHE A 254 0.60 25.02 -1.67
N PHE A 255 1.25 25.91 -0.90
CA PHE A 255 1.96 25.52 0.32
C PHE A 255 1.03 24.91 1.38
N ASP A 256 -0.26 25.25 1.36
CA ASP A 256 -1.25 24.76 2.32
C ASP A 256 -1.45 23.24 2.21
N LEU A 257 -1.10 22.63 1.07
CA LEU A 257 -1.12 21.17 0.88
C LEU A 257 -0.23 20.44 1.89
N TRP A 258 0.88 21.07 2.29
CA TRP A 258 1.94 20.41 3.06
C TRP A 258 1.94 20.80 4.54
N LEU A 259 1.04 21.72 4.94
CA LEU A 259 0.93 22.16 6.32
C LEU A 259 0.35 21.06 7.21
N TYR A 260 1.02 20.82 8.34
CA TYR A 260 0.57 19.83 9.31
C TYR A 260 -0.88 20.08 9.73
N ASP A 261 -1.24 21.31 10.06
CA ASP A 261 -2.60 21.65 10.51
C ASP A 261 -3.66 21.44 9.42
N ASN A 262 -3.28 21.52 8.13
CA ASN A 262 -4.22 21.31 7.03
C ASN A 262 -4.37 19.83 6.64
N ARG A 263 -3.54 18.92 7.16
CA ARG A 263 -3.46 17.52 6.67
C ARG A 263 -4.81 16.78 6.68
N GLN A 264 -5.70 17.07 7.63
CA GLN A 264 -7.02 16.44 7.77
C GLN A 264 -8.17 17.24 7.14
N THR A 265 -7.95 18.53 6.86
CA THR A 265 -8.98 19.48 6.41
C THR A 265 -8.82 19.90 4.96
N ASN A 266 -7.68 19.60 4.35
CA ASN A 266 -7.35 19.95 2.98
C ASN A 266 -8.47 19.57 2.00
N SER A 267 -8.87 20.50 1.16
CA SER A 267 -10.00 20.35 0.23
C SER A 267 -9.63 19.66 -1.09
N GLU A 268 -8.33 19.49 -1.36
CA GLU A 268 -7.78 18.88 -2.56
C GLU A 268 -7.50 17.38 -2.39
N PHE A 269 -7.33 16.92 -1.15
CA PHE A 269 -7.04 15.52 -0.83
C PHE A 269 -8.24 14.59 -1.08
N ILE A 270 -8.08 13.69 -2.06
CA ILE A 270 -9.04 12.64 -2.44
C ILE A 270 -8.84 11.36 -1.61
N PHE A 271 -7.58 10.96 -1.37
CA PHE A 271 -7.23 9.79 -0.57
C PHE A 271 -5.82 9.94 0.00
N THR A 272 -5.68 9.67 1.29
CA THR A 272 -4.43 9.90 2.03
C THR A 272 -4.15 8.76 2.99
N LEU A 273 -2.90 8.30 3.00
CA LEU A 273 -2.39 7.37 3.99
C LEU A 273 -1.68 8.18 5.09
N TYR A 274 -2.16 8.11 6.33
CA TYR A 274 -1.48 8.78 7.44
C TYR A 274 -0.51 7.84 8.15
N GLY A 275 0.75 8.23 8.19
CA GLY A 275 1.75 7.64 9.07
C GLY A 275 1.58 8.11 10.52
N ASN A 276 2.01 7.29 11.48
CA ASN A 276 2.00 7.62 12.90
C ASN A 276 3.36 7.31 13.53
N SER A 277 3.90 8.24 14.33
CA SER A 277 5.15 8.05 15.08
C SER A 277 5.05 6.97 16.15
N ILE A 278 3.86 6.77 16.76
CA ILE A 278 3.61 5.71 17.76
C ILE A 278 3.73 4.34 17.13
N SER A 279 3.09 4.15 15.97
CA SER A 279 3.12 2.90 15.20
C SER A 279 4.41 2.73 14.39
N ARG A 280 5.34 3.70 14.46
CA ARG A 280 6.57 3.78 13.65
C ARG A 280 6.32 3.68 12.14
N THR A 281 5.13 4.07 11.71
CA THR A 281 4.71 4.09 10.30
C THR A 281 4.78 5.49 9.71
N GLY A 282 5.32 6.46 10.44
CA GLY A 282 5.51 7.83 9.97
C GLY A 282 6.96 8.30 10.07
N GLY A 283 7.35 9.13 9.10
CA GLY A 283 8.34 10.18 9.30
C GLY A 283 9.77 9.93 8.79
N TYR A 284 10.03 8.89 7.99
CA TYR A 284 11.34 8.78 7.35
C TYR A 284 11.54 9.92 6.34
N GLN A 285 10.57 10.10 5.45
CA GLN A 285 10.58 11.09 4.37
C GLN A 285 10.93 12.50 4.86
N PHE A 286 10.27 12.94 5.93
CA PHE A 286 10.47 14.27 6.49
C PHE A 286 11.89 14.53 7.00
N ARG A 287 12.58 13.52 7.54
CA ARG A 287 13.98 13.66 7.96
C ARG A 287 14.92 13.53 6.78
N ALA A 288 14.66 12.58 5.89
CA ALA A 288 15.49 12.26 4.75
C ALA A 288 15.57 13.41 3.73
N THR A 289 14.48 14.14 3.48
CA THR A 289 14.44 15.25 2.51
C THR A 289 14.75 16.62 3.14
N ARG A 290 14.88 16.70 4.47
CA ARG A 290 15.14 17.97 5.16
C ARG A 290 16.65 18.23 5.22
N PRO A 291 17.11 19.48 5.03
CA PRO A 291 18.53 19.81 5.20
C PRO A 291 19.05 19.43 6.59
N ASP A 292 20.33 19.08 6.69
CA ASP A 292 21.00 18.65 7.93
C ASP A 292 21.78 19.78 8.63
N ALA A 293 21.88 20.96 8.00
CA ALA A 293 22.58 22.13 8.52
C ALA A 293 21.62 23.18 9.12
N ASN A 294 22.19 24.28 9.65
CA ASN A 294 21.44 25.47 10.05
C ASN A 294 20.29 25.23 11.07
N GLY A 295 20.39 24.16 11.86
CA GLY A 295 19.39 23.80 12.88
C GLY A 295 18.13 23.11 12.33
N GLU A 296 18.10 22.76 11.04
CA GLU A 296 16.97 22.07 10.40
C GLU A 296 16.76 20.66 10.95
N GLY A 297 17.84 19.96 11.31
CA GLY A 297 17.80 18.64 11.94
C GLY A 297 17.32 17.52 11.01
N GLY A 298 17.39 17.69 9.70
CA GLY A 298 17.22 16.61 8.73
C GLY A 298 18.50 15.81 8.50
N TRP A 299 18.49 14.98 7.47
CA TRP A 299 19.63 14.14 7.05
C TRP A 299 20.17 14.51 5.67
N ALA A 300 19.46 15.33 4.90
CA ALA A 300 19.81 15.69 3.53
C ALA A 300 20.13 14.46 2.64
N ASP A 301 19.46 13.33 2.91
CA ASP A 301 19.61 12.09 2.15
C ASP A 301 19.05 12.24 0.73
N TRP A 302 18.11 13.17 0.54
CA TRP A 302 17.51 13.48 -0.75
C TRP A 302 17.45 14.99 -0.97
N THR A 303 17.96 15.42 -2.11
CA THR A 303 17.96 16.80 -2.60
C THR A 303 17.30 16.85 -3.97
N SER A 304 17.20 18.03 -4.58
CA SER A 304 16.66 18.17 -5.94
C SER A 304 17.79 18.19 -6.98
N ASP A 305 17.50 17.70 -8.18
CA ASP A 305 18.40 17.89 -9.34
C ASP A 305 18.37 19.37 -9.76
N SER A 306 19.54 19.94 -10.02
CA SER A 306 19.67 21.34 -10.46
C SER A 306 18.89 21.64 -11.76
N ARG A 307 18.86 20.70 -12.71
CA ARG A 307 18.08 20.83 -13.95
C ARG A 307 16.59 20.90 -13.65
N PHE A 308 16.12 20.10 -12.70
CA PHE A 308 14.73 20.12 -12.27
C PHE A 308 14.33 21.45 -11.64
N PHE A 309 15.17 21.99 -10.76
CA PHE A 309 14.95 23.30 -10.16
C PHE A 309 14.89 24.43 -11.22
N ASP A 310 15.81 24.41 -12.18
CA ASP A 310 15.89 25.43 -13.24
C ASP A 310 14.68 25.40 -14.18
N MET A 311 14.18 24.20 -14.49
CA MET A 311 13.00 23.99 -15.33
C MET A 311 11.68 24.12 -14.55
N PHE A 312 11.72 24.20 -13.22
CA PHE A 312 10.53 24.15 -12.40
C PHE A 312 9.59 25.33 -12.70
N PRO A 313 8.28 25.10 -12.92
CA PRO A 313 7.33 26.17 -13.23
C PRO A 313 7.28 27.21 -12.10
N LYS A 314 7.81 28.40 -12.37
CA LYS A 314 7.93 29.44 -11.34
C LYS A 314 6.59 30.04 -10.95
N GLY A 315 5.68 30.25 -11.91
CA GLY A 315 4.34 30.77 -11.64
C GLY A 315 4.34 32.02 -10.75
N ASP A 316 3.46 32.03 -9.74
CA ASP A 316 3.42 33.05 -8.68
C ASP A 316 4.45 32.81 -7.55
N GLY A 317 5.34 31.84 -7.72
CA GLY A 317 6.35 31.41 -6.75
C GLY A 317 5.83 30.48 -5.65
N SER A 318 4.52 30.21 -5.56
CA SER A 318 3.95 29.37 -4.50
C SER A 318 4.42 27.92 -4.57
N ARG A 319 4.52 27.37 -5.78
CA ARG A 319 5.01 26.00 -6.00
C ARG A 319 6.49 25.86 -5.68
N VAL A 320 7.31 26.82 -6.11
CA VAL A 320 8.75 26.82 -5.79
C VAL A 320 8.96 26.82 -4.27
N LYS A 321 8.24 27.68 -3.55
CA LYS A 321 8.30 27.74 -2.07
C LYS A 321 7.76 26.47 -1.39
N GLY A 322 6.81 25.78 -2.01
CA GLY A 322 6.24 24.52 -1.50
C GLY A 322 7.02 23.28 -1.86
N THR A 323 8.01 23.38 -2.74
CA THR A 323 8.80 22.23 -3.21
C THR A 323 10.26 22.30 -2.73
N PHE A 324 10.87 23.49 -2.69
CA PHE A 324 12.29 23.64 -2.37
C PHE A 324 12.52 24.39 -1.05
N TYR A 325 13.57 24.00 -0.33
CA TYR A 325 14.06 24.75 0.82
C TYR A 325 14.82 26.00 0.35
N LEU A 326 14.14 27.15 0.34
CA LEU A 326 14.74 28.43 -0.09
C LEU A 326 15.34 29.24 1.06
N THR A 327 14.98 28.93 2.30
CA THR A 327 15.47 29.63 3.49
C THR A 327 15.46 28.65 4.66
N MET A 328 16.57 28.59 5.38
CA MET A 328 16.72 27.74 6.56
C MET A 328 15.97 28.32 7.77
N ILE A 329 15.78 27.51 8.80
CA ILE A 329 15.09 27.88 10.04
C ILE A 329 15.78 29.02 10.80
N ASP A 330 17.09 29.20 10.64
CA ASP A 330 17.85 30.33 11.19
C ASP A 330 17.80 31.61 10.32
N GLY A 331 17.10 31.57 9.19
CA GLY A 331 16.97 32.67 8.24
C GLY A 331 18.03 32.70 7.13
N THR A 332 18.98 31.75 7.12
CA THR A 332 20.02 31.67 6.09
C THR A 332 19.40 31.33 4.74
N PRO A 333 19.67 32.10 3.66
CA PRO A 333 19.26 31.73 2.30
C PRO A 333 19.93 30.44 1.84
N TRP A 334 19.22 29.62 1.06
CA TRP A 334 19.72 28.32 0.59
C TRP A 334 20.99 28.42 -0.27
N GLU A 335 21.18 29.53 -0.98
CA GLU A 335 22.38 29.81 -1.78
C GLU A 335 23.66 29.92 -0.93
N GLN A 336 23.51 30.10 0.39
CA GLN A 336 24.62 30.19 1.34
C GLN A 336 24.86 28.88 2.11
N THR A 337 24.12 27.81 1.78
CA THR A 337 24.29 26.48 2.40
C THR A 337 24.77 25.47 1.37
N ASN A 338 25.36 24.35 1.81
CA ASN A 338 25.77 23.25 0.91
C ASN A 338 24.78 22.09 0.91
N THR A 339 23.68 22.20 1.65
CA THR A 339 22.83 21.05 2.03
C THR A 339 21.38 21.19 1.57
N ALA A 340 21.02 22.37 1.06
CA ALA A 340 19.74 22.63 0.43
C ALA A 340 19.88 23.04 -1.05
N GLN A 341 21.12 23.15 -1.55
CA GLN A 341 21.35 23.45 -2.96
C GLN A 341 20.97 22.25 -3.82
N PRO A 342 20.22 22.46 -4.91
CA PRO A 342 20.08 21.45 -5.95
C PRO A 342 21.47 21.05 -6.46
N THR A 343 21.69 19.75 -6.64
CA THR A 343 22.99 19.19 -7.01
C THR A 343 23.09 18.76 -8.46
#